data_AF-A0A291Q5C3-F1
#
_entry.id   AF-A0A291Q5C3-F1
#
_cell.length_a   1.000
_cell.length_b   1.000
_cell.length_c   1.000
_cell.angle_alpha   90.00
_cell.angle_beta   90.00
_cell.angle_gamma   90.00
#
_symmetry.space_group_name_H-M   'P 1'
#
loop_
_entity.id
_entity.type
_entity.pdbx_description
1 polymer ?
#
loop_
_entity_poly.entity_id
_entity_poly.type
_entity_poly.pdbx_seq_one_letter_code
_entity_poly.pdbx_strand_id
1 'polypeptide(L)'
;MTRSLATAPIMILNGPNLNLLGQRQPEIYGSDTLADVEALCAKAAAAHGGTVDLRQSNHEGELVDWIHEAREHHVGIVINPAAYSHTSVAILDALNTCDGLPVLEVHISNIHQRETFRHHSYVSQRADGVIAGCGVQGYAFAVERVAALVAAGA
;
A
#
# COMPACT_ATOMS: atom_id res chain seq x y z
N MET A 1 20.97 -3.06 -11.61
CA MET A 1 20.22 -2.27 -12.61
C MET A 1 19.11 -1.57 -11.86
N THR A 2 18.91 -0.27 -12.07
CA THR A 2 17.80 0.47 -11.46
C THR A 2 16.49 -0.08 -12.02
N ARG A 3 15.58 -0.54 -11.14
CA ARG A 3 14.28 -1.07 -11.56
C ARG A 3 13.40 0.07 -12.04
N SER A 4 12.65 -0.16 -13.10
CA SER A 4 11.63 0.75 -13.64
C SER A 4 10.28 0.02 -13.74
N LEU A 5 9.19 0.77 -13.88
CA LEU A 5 7.83 0.21 -14.05
C LEU A 5 7.75 -0.84 -15.17
N ALA A 6 8.56 -0.72 -16.22
CA ALA A 6 8.58 -1.66 -17.34
C ALA A 6 9.30 -3.00 -17.02
N THR A 7 10.13 -3.02 -15.97
CA THR A 7 11.01 -4.16 -15.65
C THR A 7 10.66 -4.88 -14.35
N ALA A 8 9.88 -4.25 -13.48
CA ALA A 8 9.48 -4.81 -12.20
C ALA A 8 8.13 -4.21 -11.73
N PRO A 9 7.29 -4.99 -11.04
CA PRO A 9 5.97 -4.56 -10.61
C PRO A 9 6.02 -3.62 -9.40
N ILE A 10 4.91 -2.92 -9.15
CA ILE A 10 4.63 -2.25 -7.87
C ILE A 10 4.06 -3.31 -6.91
N MET A 11 4.64 -3.45 -5.72
CA MET A 11 4.07 -4.31 -4.68
C MET A 11 2.88 -3.60 -4.03
N ILE A 12 1.72 -4.24 -3.94
CA ILE A 12 0.56 -3.72 -3.22
C ILE A 12 0.21 -4.63 -2.05
N LEU A 13 0.50 -4.18 -0.83
CA LEU A 13 0.34 -4.96 0.39
C LEU A 13 -0.90 -4.53 1.18
N ASN A 14 -1.69 -5.52 1.57
CA ASN A 14 -2.92 -5.31 2.33
C ASN A 14 -2.84 -6.07 3.65
N GLY A 15 -2.96 -5.32 4.75
CA GLY A 15 -2.91 -5.86 6.10
C GLY A 15 -4.19 -6.60 6.52
N PRO A 16 -4.34 -6.84 7.84
CA PRO A 16 -5.34 -7.75 8.35
C PRO A 16 -6.78 -7.28 8.11
N ASN A 17 -7.66 -8.25 7.89
CA ASN A 17 -9.10 -8.12 7.64
C ASN A 17 -9.50 -7.54 6.27
N LEU A 18 -8.55 -7.06 5.45
CA LEU A 18 -8.87 -6.53 4.11
C LEU A 18 -9.34 -7.61 3.13
N ASN A 19 -9.12 -8.90 3.43
CA ASN A 19 -9.76 -10.01 2.71
C ASN A 19 -11.31 -10.00 2.80
N LEU A 20 -11.89 -9.25 3.74
CA LEU A 20 -13.33 -9.10 3.93
C LEU A 20 -13.87 -7.78 3.35
N LEU A 21 -13.06 -7.02 2.60
CA LEU A 21 -13.48 -5.78 1.96
C LEU A 21 -14.69 -6.05 1.02
N GLY A 22 -15.67 -5.14 1.04
CA GLY A 22 -16.94 -5.28 0.30
C GLY A 22 -17.97 -6.21 0.96
N GLN A 23 -17.58 -7.00 1.97
CA GLN A 23 -18.48 -7.94 2.65
C GLN A 23 -18.99 -7.43 4.02
N ARG A 24 -18.38 -6.38 4.56
CA ARG A 24 -18.70 -5.82 5.89
C ARG A 24 -18.68 -4.29 5.87
N GLN A 25 -19.63 -3.68 6.60
CA GLN A 25 -19.71 -2.23 6.82
C GLN A 25 -19.59 -1.42 5.51
N PRO A 26 -20.44 -1.68 4.50
CA PRO A 26 -20.37 -0.98 3.22
C PRO A 26 -20.51 0.55 3.36
N GLU A 27 -21.18 1.01 4.41
CA GLU A 27 -21.29 2.44 4.75
C GLU A 27 -19.95 3.11 5.14
N ILE A 28 -18.93 2.33 5.54
CA ILE A 28 -17.60 2.84 5.90
C ILE A 28 -16.58 2.56 4.79
N TYR A 29 -16.62 1.38 4.18
CA TYR A 29 -15.56 0.90 3.27
C TYR A 29 -15.98 0.78 1.80
N GLY A 30 -17.26 1.01 1.48
CA GLY A 30 -17.82 0.75 0.15
C GLY A 30 -18.15 -0.71 -0.11
N SER A 31 -18.69 -0.99 -1.28
CA SER A 31 -19.04 -2.34 -1.75
C SER A 31 -17.97 -3.03 -2.58
N ASP A 32 -16.90 -2.30 -2.92
CA ASP A 32 -15.78 -2.83 -3.71
C ASP A 32 -15.05 -3.92 -2.92
N THR A 33 -14.66 -4.99 -3.61
CA THR A 33 -13.88 -6.08 -3.05
C THR A 33 -12.38 -5.85 -3.23
N LEU A 34 -11.55 -6.70 -2.61
CA LEU A 34 -10.11 -6.63 -2.86
C LEU A 34 -9.73 -6.96 -4.31
N ALA A 35 -10.54 -7.77 -5.01
CA ALA A 35 -10.36 -8.03 -6.44
C ALA A 35 -10.65 -6.78 -7.29
N ASP A 36 -11.62 -5.95 -6.88
CA ASP A 36 -11.91 -4.67 -7.54
C ASP A 36 -10.75 -3.68 -7.31
N VAL A 37 -10.15 -3.67 -6.11
CA VAL A 37 -8.93 -2.90 -5.83
C VAL A 37 -7.77 -3.36 -6.71
N GLU A 38 -7.56 -4.68 -6.87
CA GLU A 38 -6.53 -5.22 -7.75
C GLU A 38 -6.71 -4.75 -9.20
N ALA A 39 -7.93 -4.86 -9.73
CA ALA A 39 -8.27 -4.39 -11.07
C ALA A 39 -8.04 -2.88 -11.24
N LEU A 40 -8.41 -2.08 -10.23
CA LEU A 40 -8.17 -0.64 -10.21
C LEU A 40 -6.68 -0.31 -10.27
N CYS A 41 -5.87 -0.98 -9.44
CA CYS A 41 -4.43 -0.75 -9.39
C CYS A 41 -3.72 -1.21 -10.67
N ALA A 42 -4.11 -2.36 -11.21
CA ALA A 42 -3.57 -2.87 -12.47
C ALA A 42 -3.85 -1.91 -13.62
N LYS A 43 -5.07 -1.35 -13.68
CA LYS A 43 -5.44 -0.33 -14.67
C LYS A 43 -4.59 0.94 -14.53
N ALA A 44 -4.38 1.42 -13.30
CA ALA A 44 -3.55 2.60 -13.04
C ALA A 44 -2.08 2.37 -13.45
N ALA A 45 -1.49 1.24 -13.06
CA ALA A 45 -0.11 0.91 -13.42
C ALA A 45 0.07 0.72 -14.94
N ALA A 46 -0.90 0.10 -15.62
CA ALA A 46 -0.86 -0.12 -17.06
C ALA A 46 -0.84 1.19 -17.86
N ALA A 47 -1.45 2.27 -17.36
CA ALA A 47 -1.38 3.60 -17.99
C ALA A 47 0.05 4.16 -18.05
N HIS A 48 0.95 3.67 -17.19
CA HIS A 48 2.37 4.02 -17.15
C HIS A 48 3.29 2.91 -17.70
N GLY A 49 2.72 1.89 -18.35
CA GLY A 49 3.46 0.75 -18.89
C GLY A 49 4.01 -0.20 -17.81
N GLY A 50 3.43 -0.20 -16.61
CA GLY A 50 3.81 -1.07 -15.50
C GLY A 50 2.77 -2.11 -15.13
N THR A 51 3.10 -2.91 -14.12
CA THR A 51 2.26 -3.96 -13.53
C THR A 51 2.23 -3.87 -12.01
N VAL A 52 1.33 -4.62 -11.38
CA VAL A 52 1.20 -4.71 -9.92
C VAL A 52 1.31 -6.16 -9.47
N ASP A 53 1.77 -6.34 -8.23
CA ASP A 53 1.75 -7.59 -7.48
C ASP A 53 0.97 -7.31 -6.19
N LEU A 54 -0.31 -7.68 -6.17
CA LEU A 54 -1.18 -7.42 -5.03
C LEU A 54 -1.24 -8.64 -4.11
N ARG A 55 -0.97 -8.41 -2.83
CA ARG A 55 -0.99 -9.43 -1.79
C ARG A 55 -1.75 -8.95 -0.56
N GLN A 56 -2.26 -9.90 0.21
CA GLN A 56 -2.96 -9.65 1.47
C GLN A 56 -2.55 -10.66 2.51
N SER A 57 -2.33 -10.20 3.73
CA SER A 57 -2.08 -11.08 4.87
C SER A 57 -2.69 -10.56 6.16
N ASN A 58 -3.10 -11.51 7.00
CA ASN A 58 -3.46 -11.26 8.39
C ASN A 58 -2.25 -11.39 9.35
N HIS A 59 -1.09 -11.80 8.86
CA HIS A 59 0.11 -12.08 9.63
C HIS A 59 1.13 -10.96 9.46
N GLU A 60 1.53 -10.33 10.57
CA GLU A 60 2.51 -9.23 10.58
C GLU A 60 3.86 -9.67 9.96
N GLY A 61 4.36 -10.84 10.34
CA GLY A 61 5.64 -11.36 9.83
C GLY A 61 5.63 -11.64 8.33
N GLU A 62 4.49 -12.08 7.77
CA GLU A 62 4.39 -12.31 6.32
C GLU A 62 4.43 -10.99 5.53
N LEU A 63 3.84 -9.91 6.07
CA LEU A 63 3.97 -8.57 5.49
C LEU A 63 5.42 -8.09 5.54
N VAL A 64 6.13 -8.35 6.65
CA VAL A 64 7.57 -8.04 6.78
C VAL A 64 8.39 -8.79 5.72
N ASP A 65 8.13 -10.09 5.52
CA ASP A 65 8.82 -10.89 4.52
C ASP A 65 8.57 -10.37 3.10
N TRP A 66 7.33 -9.99 2.77
CA TRP A 66 7.02 -9.40 1.47
C TRP A 66 7.61 -8.00 1.26
N ILE A 67 7.82 -7.23 2.34
CA ILE A 67 8.56 -5.95 2.26
C ILE A 67 10.03 -6.21 1.91
N HIS A 68 10.65 -7.23 2.51
CA HIS A 68 12.00 -7.64 2.14
C HIS A 68 12.08 -8.12 0.69
N GLU A 69 11.06 -8.86 0.21
CA GLU A 69 10.97 -9.25 -1.19
C GLU A 69 10.86 -8.03 -2.12
N ALA A 70 10.00 -7.07 -1.77
CA ALA A 70 9.79 -5.85 -2.56
C ALA A 70 11.08 -5.03 -2.71
N ARG A 71 11.92 -5.00 -1.68
CA ARG A 71 13.24 -4.38 -1.72
C ARG A 71 14.13 -4.93 -2.83
N GLU A 72 13.99 -6.21 -3.19
CA GLU A 72 14.83 -6.87 -4.19
C GLU A 72 14.18 -6.98 -5.57
N HIS A 73 12.86 -7.01 -5.65
CA HIS A 73 12.15 -7.40 -6.88
C HIS A 73 11.14 -6.38 -7.41
N HIS A 74 10.82 -5.33 -6.66
CA HIS A 74 9.74 -4.39 -7.00
C HIS A 74 10.25 -2.95 -7.14
N VAL A 75 9.48 -2.11 -7.83
CA VAL A 75 9.84 -0.70 -8.07
C VAL A 75 9.35 0.25 -7.00
N GLY A 76 8.46 -0.21 -6.12
CA GLY A 76 7.81 0.58 -5.09
C GLY A 76 6.81 -0.27 -4.33
N ILE A 77 6.35 0.28 -3.20
CA ILE A 77 5.37 -0.35 -2.32
C ILE A 77 4.19 0.61 -2.15
N VAL A 78 2.99 0.11 -2.41
CA VAL A 78 1.73 0.68 -1.90
C VAL A 78 1.27 -0.22 -0.78
N ILE A 79 1.10 0.30 0.43
CA ILE A 79 0.69 -0.49 1.59
C ILE A 79 -0.53 0.11 2.27
N ASN A 80 -1.56 -0.71 2.47
CA ASN A 80 -2.59 -0.45 3.45
C ASN A 80 -2.36 -1.39 4.64
N PRO A 81 -1.68 -0.94 5.71
CA PRO A 81 -1.32 -1.83 6.82
C PRO A 81 -2.51 -2.18 7.71
N ALA A 82 -3.69 -1.61 7.44
CA ALA A 82 -4.91 -1.79 8.22
C ALA A 82 -4.66 -1.60 9.72
N ALA A 83 -4.99 -2.59 10.56
CA ALA A 83 -4.79 -2.49 12.01
C ALA A 83 -3.30 -2.35 12.39
N TYR A 84 -2.38 -2.93 11.63
CA TYR A 84 -0.96 -2.91 11.95
C TYR A 84 -0.31 -1.54 11.77
N SER A 85 -0.97 -0.61 11.08
CA SER A 85 -0.55 0.79 11.03
C SER A 85 -0.32 1.35 12.44
N HIS A 86 -1.20 0.97 13.38
CA HIS A 86 -1.25 1.53 14.72
C HIS A 86 -0.38 0.79 15.74
N THR A 87 0.16 -0.38 15.38
CA THR A 87 0.84 -1.28 16.35
C THR A 87 2.21 -1.76 15.89
N SER A 88 2.47 -1.82 14.58
CA SER A 88 3.62 -2.55 14.04
C SER A 88 4.83 -1.65 13.89
N VAL A 89 5.72 -1.71 14.88
CA VAL A 89 7.10 -1.24 14.72
C VAL A 89 7.87 -2.14 13.76
N ALA A 90 7.57 -3.44 13.71
CA ALA A 90 8.24 -4.39 12.84
C ALA A 90 8.07 -4.06 11.33
N ILE A 91 6.85 -3.69 10.91
CA ILE A 91 6.60 -3.25 9.53
C ILE A 91 7.31 -1.93 9.23
N LEU A 92 7.30 -0.97 10.17
CA LEU A 92 8.06 0.27 10.03
C LEU A 92 9.55 -0.02 9.80
N ASP A 93 10.14 -0.88 10.63
CA ASP A 93 11.56 -1.24 10.51
C ASP A 93 11.86 -1.97 9.20
N ALA A 94 10.97 -2.86 8.74
CA ALA A 94 11.11 -3.51 7.44
C ALA A 94 11.14 -2.47 6.29
N LEU A 95 10.22 -1.49 6.31
CA LEU A 95 10.17 -0.41 5.30
C LEU A 95 11.41 0.50 5.37
N ASN A 96 11.96 0.72 6.57
CA ASN A 96 13.20 1.48 6.75
C ASN A 96 14.41 0.80 6.08
N THR A 97 14.36 -0.51 5.81
CA THR A 97 15.43 -1.20 5.06
C THR A 97 15.37 -0.96 3.54
N CYS A 98 14.26 -0.40 3.05
CA CYS A 98 14.00 -0.15 1.63
C CYS A 98 14.53 1.24 1.22
N ASP A 99 15.82 1.51 1.41
CA ASP A 99 16.45 2.79 1.04
C ASP A 99 16.22 3.13 -0.44
N GLY A 100 15.71 4.35 -0.71
CA GLY A 100 15.41 4.83 -2.06
C GLY A 100 14.23 4.13 -2.75
N LEU A 101 13.56 3.17 -2.11
CA LEU A 101 12.35 2.57 -2.67
C LEU A 101 11.14 3.46 -2.33
N PRO A 102 10.32 3.88 -3.31
CA PRO A 102 9.08 4.60 -3.06
C PRO A 102 8.10 3.77 -2.22
N VAL A 103 7.58 4.35 -1.14
CA VAL A 103 6.60 3.74 -0.24
C VAL A 103 5.41 4.67 -0.04
N LEU A 104 4.21 4.22 -0.39
CA LEU A 104 2.97 4.96 -0.20
C LEU A 104 2.04 4.22 0.75
N GLU A 105 1.57 4.92 1.78
CA GLU A 105 0.59 4.39 2.73
C GLU A 105 -0.83 4.79 2.31
N VAL A 106 -1.76 3.82 2.37
CA VAL A 106 -3.16 4.03 2.02
C VAL A 106 -4.08 3.58 3.15
N HIS A 107 -5.04 4.43 3.50
CA HIS A 107 -6.17 4.11 4.35
C HIS A 107 -7.47 4.40 3.61
N ILE A 108 -8.29 3.37 3.41
CA ILE A 108 -9.62 3.50 2.76
C ILE A 108 -10.50 4.50 3.53
N SER A 109 -10.59 4.31 4.86
CA SER A 109 -11.33 5.22 5.75
C SER A 109 -10.48 6.42 6.16
N ASN A 110 -11.13 7.54 6.51
CA ASN A 110 -10.44 8.65 7.17
C ASN A 110 -10.13 8.28 8.62
N ILE A 111 -8.91 7.80 8.89
CA ILE A 111 -8.49 7.37 10.23
C ILE A 111 -8.51 8.48 11.27
N HIS A 112 -8.38 9.75 10.86
CA HIS A 112 -8.39 10.91 11.77
C HIS A 112 -9.79 11.26 12.29
N GLN A 113 -10.86 10.75 11.66
CA GLN A 113 -12.23 10.91 12.14
C GLN A 113 -12.68 9.76 13.05
N ARG A 114 -11.82 8.76 13.25
CA ARG A 114 -12.12 7.57 14.03
C ARG A 114 -11.57 7.69 15.46
N GLU A 115 -11.56 6.58 16.19
CA GLU A 115 -11.07 6.52 17.55
C GLU A 115 -9.61 7.00 17.65
N THR A 116 -9.24 7.63 18.76
CA THR A 116 -7.93 8.28 18.93
C THR A 116 -6.74 7.33 18.74
N PHE A 117 -6.89 6.04 19.05
CA PHE A 117 -5.85 5.04 18.83
C PHE A 117 -5.54 4.79 17.33
N ARG A 118 -6.40 5.26 16.42
CA ARG A 118 -6.19 5.17 14.96
C ARG A 118 -5.51 6.38 14.36
N HIS A 119 -5.35 7.45 15.13
CA HIS A 119 -4.80 8.71 14.62
C HIS A 119 -3.30 8.63 14.37
N HIS A 120 -2.62 7.69 15.05
CA HIS A 120 -1.19 7.43 14.90
C HIS A 120 -0.96 6.21 13.99
N SER A 121 -0.06 6.35 13.03
CA SER A 121 0.49 5.24 12.24
C SER A 121 2.01 5.23 12.32
N TYR A 122 2.60 4.08 12.65
CA TYR A 122 4.04 3.88 12.59
C TYR A 122 4.54 3.94 11.15
N VAL A 123 3.79 3.37 10.21
CA VAL A 123 4.15 3.33 8.78
C VAL A 123 4.30 4.74 8.18
N SER A 124 3.49 5.69 8.65
CA SER A 124 3.55 7.09 8.21
C SER A 124 4.89 7.78 8.49
N GLN A 125 5.71 7.25 9.40
CA GLN A 125 7.03 7.81 9.69
C GLN A 125 8.06 7.51 8.59
N ARG A 126 7.83 6.46 7.77
CA ARG A 126 8.70 6.08 6.64
C ARG A 126 8.06 6.34 5.28
N ALA A 127 6.74 6.30 5.15
CA ALA A 127 6.08 6.47 3.85
C ALA A 127 6.40 7.85 3.22
N ASP A 128 6.66 7.86 1.91
CA ASP A 128 6.89 9.07 1.10
C ASP A 128 5.60 9.86 0.85
N GLY A 129 4.44 9.26 1.15
CA GLY A 129 3.13 9.88 1.13
C GLY A 129 2.09 9.01 1.81
N VAL A 130 1.08 9.66 2.41
CA VAL A 130 -0.02 9.01 3.12
C VAL A 130 -1.34 9.51 2.54
N ILE A 131 -2.21 8.58 2.16
CA ILE A 131 -3.51 8.86 1.56
C ILE A 131 -4.58 8.25 2.46
N ALA A 132 -5.45 9.06 3.06
CA ALA A 132 -6.48 8.60 3.97
C ALA A 132 -7.87 9.15 3.61
N GLY A 133 -8.87 8.27 3.66
CA GLY A 133 -10.28 8.67 3.47
C GLY A 133 -10.72 8.87 2.02
N CYS A 134 -9.91 8.45 1.04
CA CYS A 134 -10.26 8.50 -0.38
C CYS A 134 -10.90 7.20 -0.89
N GLY A 135 -11.38 6.33 -0.01
CA GLY A 135 -11.91 5.02 -0.39
C GLY A 135 -10.88 4.16 -1.13
N VAL A 136 -11.35 3.25 -1.98
CA VAL A 136 -10.46 2.44 -2.83
C VAL A 136 -9.71 3.27 -3.88
N GLN A 137 -10.22 4.46 -4.24
CA GLN A 137 -9.52 5.37 -5.16
C GLN A 137 -8.15 5.82 -4.63
N GLY A 138 -7.97 5.82 -3.31
CA GLY A 138 -6.67 6.09 -2.68
C GLY A 138 -5.55 5.16 -3.18
N TYR A 139 -5.87 3.90 -3.55
CA TYR A 139 -4.89 3.00 -4.13
C TYR A 139 -4.43 3.45 -5.52
N ALA A 140 -5.35 3.92 -6.37
CA ALA A 140 -4.99 4.46 -7.68
C ALA A 140 -4.08 5.69 -7.53
N PHE A 141 -4.41 6.60 -6.61
CA PHE A 141 -3.56 7.77 -6.31
C PHE A 141 -2.16 7.36 -5.82
N ALA A 142 -2.06 6.30 -5.01
CA ALA A 142 -0.78 5.77 -4.56
C ALA A 142 0.05 5.18 -5.72
N VAL A 143 -0.59 4.42 -6.63
CA VAL A 143 0.07 3.89 -7.84
C VAL A 143 0.60 5.01 -8.73
N GLU A 144 -0.21 6.05 -8.97
CA GLU A 144 0.21 7.25 -9.71
C GLU A 144 1.43 7.92 -9.05
N ARG A 145 1.43 8.00 -7.72
CA ARG A 145 2.53 8.62 -6.98
C ARG A 145 3.81 7.79 -7.03
N VAL A 146 3.72 6.46 -6.93
CA VAL A 146 4.86 5.55 -7.16
C VAL A 146 5.41 5.76 -8.56
N ALA A 147 4.54 5.80 -9.57
CA ALA A 147 4.98 5.99 -10.96
C ALA A 147 5.74 7.32 -11.16
N ALA A 148 5.24 8.40 -10.56
CA ALA A 148 5.92 9.70 -10.60
C ALA A 148 7.29 9.70 -9.90
N LEU A 149 7.41 9.02 -8.75
CA LEU A 149 8.68 8.93 -8.01
C LEU A 149 9.72 8.09 -8.77
N VAL A 150 9.31 6.94 -9.31
CA VAL A 150 10.18 6.08 -10.15
C VAL A 150 10.66 6.83 -11.39
N ALA A 151 9.78 7.60 -12.05
CA ALA A 151 10.16 8.40 -13.22
C ALA A 151 11.13 9.56 -12.89
N ALA A 152 11.05 10.10 -11.67
CA ALA A 152 11.97 11.15 -11.20
C ALA A 152 13.35 10.62 -10.79
N GLY A 153 13.54 9.30 -10.73
CA GLY A 153 14.80 8.67 -10.29
C GLY A 153 15.04 8.81 -8.79
N ALA A 154 13.97 8.90 -8.00
CA ALA A 154 14.02 8.80 -6.54
C ALA A 154 14.35 7.36 -6.11
#